data_AF-A0A2V8JNY4-F1
#
_entry.id   AF-A0A2V8JNY4-F1
#
_cell.length_a   1.000
_cell.length_b   1.000
_cell.length_c   1.000
_cell.angle_alpha   90.00
_cell.angle_beta   90.00
_cell.angle_gamma   90.00
#
_symmetry.space_group_name_H-M   'P 1'
#
loop_
_entity.id
_entity.type
_entity.pdbx_description
1 polymer ?
#
loop_
_entity_poly.entity_id
_entity_poly.type
_entity_poly.pdbx_seq_one_letter_code
_entity_poly.pdbx_strand_id
1 'polypeptide(L)' 'MKVVERWRRLDYGTLETQITIIDPKTYAEPWVTPAAKTPLVPGTEIGEYFCVPSDFSEFNNKVYLPVSGAKQK' A
#
# COMPACT_ATOMS: atom_id res chain seq x y z
N MET A 1 -10.30 14.56 7.45
CA MET A 1 -9.17 13.73 7.01
C MET A 1 -7.98 14.57 6.56
N LYS A 2 -6.82 14.35 7.19
CA LYS A 2 -5.49 14.81 6.74
C LYS A 2 -4.53 13.61 6.80
N VAL A 3 -3.66 13.49 5.81
CA VAL A 3 -2.62 12.46 5.78
C VAL A 3 -1.26 13.16 5.84
N VAL A 4 -0.36 12.65 6.67
CA VAL A 4 1.03 13.10 6.75
C VAL A 4 1.93 11.91 6.49
N GLU A 5 2.72 12.00 5.43
CA GLU A 5 3.71 10.98 5.08
C GLU A 5 5.11 11.49 5.42
N ARG A 6 5.91 10.64 6.06
CA ARG A 6 7.31 10.92 6.35
C ARG A 6 8.18 9.88 5.65
N TRP A 7 9.07 10.39 4.81
CA TRP A 7 9.97 9.63 3.98
C TRP A 7 11.40 9.86 4.45
N ARG A 8 12.13 8.78 4.74
CA ARG A 8 13.52 8.85 5.22
C ARG A 8 14.36 7.78 4.53
N ARG A 9 15.37 8.19 3.78
CA ARG A 9 16.36 7.25 3.24
C ARG A 9 17.30 6.85 4.39
N LEU A 10 17.33 5.57 4.75
CA LEU A 10 18.19 5.06 5.82
C LEU A 10 19.62 4.84 5.33
N ASP A 11 19.73 4.35 4.09
CA ASP A 11 20.98 4.05 3.40
C ASP A 11 20.75 4.09 1.87
N TYR A 12 21.75 3.72 1.08
CA TYR A 12 21.64 3.77 -0.38
C TYR A 12 20.48 2.92 -0.93
N GLY A 13 20.20 1.77 -0.33
CA GLY A 13 19.24 0.79 -0.82
C GLY A 13 17.91 0.74 -0.07
N THR A 14 17.73 1.51 1.00
CA THR A 14 16.56 1.38 1.88
C THR A 14 15.86 2.71 2.11
N LEU A 15 14.58 2.77 1.72
CA LEU A 15 13.67 3.86 2.03
C LEU A 15 12.75 3.44 3.19
N GLU A 16 12.68 4.26 4.22
CA GLU A 16 11.72 4.10 5.30
C GLU A 16 10.57 5.09 5.12
N THR A 17 9.35 4.59 5.23
CA THR A 17 8.13 5.38 5.08
C THR A 17 7.20 5.16 6.26
N GLN A 18 6.62 6.25 6.77
CA GLN A 18 5.61 6.19 7.82
C GLN A 18 4.47 7.14 7.50
N ILE A 19 3.24 6.69 7.71
CA ILE A 19 2.04 7.46 7.44
C ILE A 19 1.33 7.73 8.77
N THR A 20 0.89 8.97 8.96
CA THR A 20 -0.01 9.37 10.04
C THR A 20 -1.33 9.84 9.44
N ILE A 21 -2.42 9.17 9.80
CA ILE A 21 -3.78 9.50 9.38
C ILE A 21 -4.48 10.25 10.51
N ILE A 22 -4.87 11.49 10.23
CA ILE A 22 -5.57 12.37 11.16
C ILE A 22 -7.00 12.54 10.65
N ASP A 23 -7.92 11.71 11.14
CA ASP A 23 -9.34 11.79 10.78
C ASP A 23 -10.27 11.60 11.98
N PRO A 24 -10.61 12.69 12.70
CA PRO A 24 -11.41 12.62 13.93
C PRO A 24 -12.83 12.07 13.74
N LYS A 25 -13.33 12.03 12.49
CA LYS A 25 -14.65 11.47 12.17
C LYS A 25 -14.62 9.93 12.18
N THR A 26 -13.47 9.33 11.90
CA THR A 26 -13.31 7.88 11.70
C THR A 26 -12.49 7.23 12.83
N TYR A 27 -11.42 7.89 13.27
CA TYR A 27 -10.50 7.37 14.29
C TYR A 27 -10.57 8.21 15.56
N ALA A 28 -10.45 7.55 16.73
CA ALA A 28 -10.46 8.21 18.04
C ALA A 28 -9.22 9.09 18.28
N GLU A 29 -8.11 8.77 17.63
CA GLU A 29 -6.85 9.51 17.68
C GLU A 29 -6.09 9.37 16.35
N PRO A 30 -5.05 10.19 16.07
CA PRO A 30 -4.21 10.00 14.89
C PRO A 30 -3.63 8.59 14.82
N TRP A 31 -3.92 7.86 13.75
CA TRP A 31 -3.38 6.52 13.55
C TRP A 31 -2.03 6.59 12.83
N VAL A 32 -1.01 5.98 13.41
CA VAL A 32 0.35 5.93 12.85
C VAL A 32 0.63 4.50 12.38
N THR A 33 1.02 4.35 11.11
CA THR A 33 1.41 3.05 10.58
C THR A 33 2.78 2.62 11.15
N PRO A 34 3.05 1.30 11.22
CA PRO A 34 4.42 0.83 11.34
C PRO A 34 5.29 1.44 10.24
N ALA A 35 6.56 1.68 10.56
CA ALA A 35 7.53 2.13 9.57
C ALA A 35 7.78 1.01 8.55
N ALA A 36 7.41 1.24 7.30
CA ALA A 36 7.66 0.30 6.21
C ALA A 36 9.05 0.56 5.63
N LYS A 37 9.78 -0.53 5.37
CA LYS A 37 11.10 -0.49 4.72
C LYS A 37 10.96 -1.02 3.31
N THR A 38 11.16 -0.12 2.34
CA THR A 38 11.07 -0.42 0.92
C THR A 38 12.48 -0.48 0.33
N PRO A 39 12.87 -1.60 -0.30
CA PRO A 39 14.12 -1.68 -1.02
C PRO A 39 14.07 -0.81 -2.27
N LEU A 40 15.15 -0.07 -2.51
CA LEU A 40 15.34 0.76 -3.69
C LEU A 40 16.26 0.02 -4.66
N VAL A 41 15.67 -0.45 -5.76
CA VAL A 41 16.39 -1.20 -6.78
C VAL A 41 16.76 -0.26 -7.94
N PRO A 42 18.04 -0.18 -8.35
CA PRO A 42 18.44 0.66 -9.48
C PRO A 42 17.67 0.32 -10.76
N GLY A 43 17.27 1.36 -11.51
CA GLY A 43 16.49 1.20 -12.74
C GLY A 43 15.02 0.85 -12.52
N THR A 44 14.53 0.87 -11.28
CA THR A 44 13.11 0.69 -10.95
C THR A 44 12.52 1.97 -10.35
N GLU A 45 11.20 2.09 -10.44
CA GLU A 45 10.45 3.19 -9.84
C GLU A 45 9.51 2.65 -8.77
N ILE A 46 9.23 3.48 -7.76
CA ILE A 46 8.18 3.17 -6.78
C ILE A 46 6.85 3.39 -7.48
N GLY A 47 6.16 2.30 -7.80
CA GLY A 47 4.84 2.36 -8.40
C GLY A 47 3.79 2.83 -7.39
N GLU A 48 2.94 3.76 -7.81
CA GLU A 48 1.68 4.06 -7.11
C GLU A 48 0.59 3.17 -7.69
N TYR A 49 0.00 2.34 -6.84
CA TYR A 49 -1.16 1.53 -7.21
C TYR A 49 -2.40 2.08 -6.54
N PHE A 50 -3.35 2.53 -7.36
CA PHE A 50 -4.68 2.82 -6.85
C PHE A 50 -5.39 1.52 -6.50
N CYS A 51 -6.09 1.51 -5.37
CA CYS A 51 -7.02 0.42 -5.08
C CYS A 51 -8.28 0.64 -5.93
N VAL A 52 -8.25 0.18 -7.18
CA VAL A 52 -9.38 0.26 -8.10
C VAL A 52 -10.17 -1.05 -8.01
N PRO A 53 -11.45 -1.03 -7.59
CA PRO A 53 -12.24 -2.26 -7.45
C PRO A 53 -12.36 -3.08 -8.74
N SER A 54 -12.38 -2.43 -9.92
CA SER A 54 -12.38 -3.12 -11.21
C SER A 54 -11.12 -3.94 -11.43
N ASP A 55 -9.95 -3.37 -11.11
CA ASP A 55 -8.65 -4.00 -11.35
C ASP A 55 -8.48 -5.21 -10.42
N PHE A 56 -8.94 -5.07 -9.17
CA PHE A 56 -8.99 -6.19 -8.23
C PHE A 56 -9.96 -7.29 -8.67
N SER A 57 -11.14 -6.91 -9.19
CA SER A 57 -12.10 -7.87 -9.76
C SER A 57 -11.49 -8.62 -10.96
N GLU A 58 -10.81 -7.91 -11.84
CA GLU A 58 -10.14 -8.48 -13.01
C GLU A 58 -9.02 -9.44 -12.60
N PHE A 59 -8.14 -9.03 -11.68
CA PHE A 59 -7.11 -9.91 -11.13
C PHE A 59 -7.71 -11.17 -10.49
N ASN A 60 -8.79 -11.02 -9.73
CA ASN A 60 -9.46 -12.16 -9.12
C ASN A 60 -9.99 -13.15 -10.16
N ASN A 61 -10.64 -12.66 -11.20
CA ASN A 61 -11.24 -13.50 -12.24
C ASN A 61 -10.17 -14.15 -13.13
N LYS A 62 -9.08 -13.44 -13.45
CA LYS A 62 -8.04 -13.92 -14.38
C LYS A 62 -6.96 -14.75 -13.69
N VAL A 63 -6.65 -14.49 -12.42
CA VAL A 63 -5.48 -15.05 -11.74
C VAL A 63 -5.88 -15.81 -10.48
N TYR A 64 -6.51 -15.15 -9.51
CA TYR A 64 -6.70 -15.74 -8.18
C TYR A 64 -7.71 -16.90 -8.16
N LEU A 65 -8.92 -16.72 -8.72
CA LEU A 65 -9.97 -17.75 -8.70
C LEU A 65 -9.58 -19.02 -9.48
N PRO A 66 -8.98 -18.93 -10.69
CA PRO A 66 -8.49 -20.12 -11.40
C PRO A 66 -7.42 -20.91 -10.64
N VAL A 67 -6.50 -20.22 -9.95
CA VAL A 67 -5.40 -20.87 -9.21
C VAL A 67 -5.86 -21.43 -7.86
N SER A 68 -6.76 -20.72 -7.18
CA SER A 68 -7.26 -21.14 -5.86
C SER A 68 -8.35 -22.21 -5.92
N GLY A 69 -8.91 -22.48 -7.10
CA GLY A 69 -10.05 -23.39 -7.27
C GLY A 69 -11.36 -22.87 -6.65
N ALA A 70 -11.36 -21.63 -6.14
CA ALA A 70 -12.55 -20.97 -5.63
C ALA A 70 -13.43 -20.53 -6.81
N LYS A 71 -14.74 -20.77 -6.70
CA LYS A 71 -15.71 -20.25 -7.67
C LYS A 71 -16.17 -18.85 -7.26
N GLN A 72 -16.38 -18.00 -8.25
CA GLN A 72 -17.09 -16.73 -8.07
C GLN A 72 -18.49 -17.04 -7.54
N LYS A 73 -18.87 -16.43 -6.41
CA LYS A 73 -20.24 -16.52 -5.87
C LYS A 73 -21.11 -15.44 -6.48
#